data_AF-A0A8J6XML8-F1
#
_entry.id   AF-A0A8J6XML8-F1
#
_cell.length_a   1.000
_cell.length_b   1.000
_cell.length_c   1.000
_cell.angle_alpha   90.00
_cell.angle_beta   90.00
_cell.angle_gamma   90.00
#
_symmetry.space_group_name_H-M   'P 1'
#
loop_
_entity.id
_entity.type
_entity.pdbx_description
1 polymer ?
#
loop_
_entity_poly.entity_id
_entity_poly.type
_entity_poly.pdbx_seq_one_letter_code
_entity_poly.pdbx_strand_id
1 'polypeptide(L)' 'MLSIEQLMQEALSLPSASRVLLVEKLVESLEFDIEPAIQAAWNTEAKRRRDEVRSGEVQPIPGEEALTQVRRLLEQ' A
#
# COMPACT_ATOMS: atom_id res chain seq x y z
N MET A 1 22.46 -11.99 19.73
CA MET A 1 21.56 -11.46 18.69
C MET A 1 22.31 -11.60 17.37
N LEU A 2 21.71 -12.19 16.33
CA LEU A 2 22.34 -12.32 15.02
C LEU A 2 22.54 -10.93 14.40
N SER A 3 23.63 -10.72 13.65
CA SER A 3 23.78 -9.50 12.85
C SER A 3 22.76 -9.49 11.71
N ILE A 4 22.47 -8.31 11.16
CA ILE A 4 21.60 -8.18 9.97
C ILE A 4 22.14 -9.00 8.80
N GLU A 5 23.45 -9.06 8.63
CA GLU A 5 24.10 -9.85 7.58
C GLU A 5 23.88 -11.35 7.80
N GLN A 6 23.99 -11.83 9.05
CA GLN A 6 23.72 -13.22 9.39
C GLN A 6 22.25 -13.60 9.17
N LEU A 7 21.32 -12.74 9.60
CA LEU A 7 19.88 -12.93 9.36
C LEU A 7 19.53 -12.93 7.87
N MET A 8 20.16 -12.06 7.09
CA MET A 8 19.95 -12.00 5.65
C MET A 8 20.46 -13.26 4.95
N GLN A 9 21.63 -13.78 5.34
CA GLN A 9 22.15 -15.05 4.81
C GLN A 9 21.19 -16.21 5.12
N GLU A 10 20.70 -16.31 6.35
CA GLU A 10 19.74 -17.34 6.74
C GLU A 10 18.41 -17.19 5.98
N ALA A 11 17.87 -15.98 5.88
CA ALA A 11 16.63 -15.70 5.14
C ALA A 11 16.75 -16.05 3.65
N LEU A 12 17.90 -15.75 3.02
CA LEU A 12 18.15 -16.07 1.62
C LEU A 12 18.32 -17.57 1.38
N SER A 13 18.78 -18.32 2.37
CA SER A 13 18.90 -19.79 2.31
C SER A 13 17.56 -20.52 2.30
N LEU A 14 16.47 -19.85 2.68
CA LEU A 14 15.13 -20.43 2.72
C LEU A 14 14.58 -20.70 1.30
N PRO A 15 13.70 -21.71 1.15
CA PRO A 15 12.90 -21.88 -0.06
C PRO A 15 12.09 -20.62 -0.41
N SER A 16 11.81 -20.41 -1.70
CA SER A 16 11.16 -19.19 -2.17
C SER A 16 9.82 -18.90 -1.46
N ALA A 17 8.99 -19.92 -1.22
CA ALA A 17 7.72 -19.76 -0.53
C ALA A 17 7.88 -19.29 0.93
N SER A 18 8.88 -19.83 1.64
CA SER A 18 9.19 -19.44 3.02
C SER A 18 9.73 -18.01 3.10
N ARG A 19 10.47 -17.55 2.07
CA ARG A 19 10.91 -16.16 1.97
C ARG A 19 9.74 -15.20 1.80
N VAL A 20 8.75 -15.54 0.96
CA VAL A 20 7.53 -14.74 0.79
C VAL A 20 6.79 -14.61 2.12
N LEU A 21 6.56 -15.73 2.81
CA LEU A 21 5.91 -15.71 4.12
C LEU A 21 6.69 -14.88 5.15
N LEU A 22 8.02 -14.97 5.16
CA LEU A 22 8.86 -14.16 6.05
C LEU A 22 8.74 -12.67 5.72
N VAL A 23 8.76 -12.29 4.45
CA VAL A 23 8.55 -10.89 4.02
C VAL A 23 7.18 -10.39 4.44
N GLU A 24 6.12 -11.18 4.26
CA GLU A 24 4.77 -10.80 4.70
C GLU A 24 4.73 -10.55 6.21
N LYS A 25 5.30 -11.45 7.02
CA LYS A 25 5.37 -11.28 8.48
C LYS A 25 6.20 -10.09 8.90
N LEU A 26 7.31 -9.83 8.22
CA LEU A 26 8.13 -8.64 8.49
C LEU A 26 7.37 -7.37 8.13
N VAL A 27 6.68 -7.33 6.99
CA VAL A 27 5.84 -6.19 6.58
C VAL A 27 4.67 -5.99 7.54
N GLU A 28 4.02 -7.05 8.01
CA GLU A 28 2.99 -6.97 9.06
C GLU A 28 3.56 -6.44 10.40
N SER A 29 4.79 -6.83 10.74
CA SER A 29 5.47 -6.37 11.97
C SER A 29 5.95 -4.92 11.89
N LEU A 30 6.10 -4.40 10.66
CA LEU A 30 6.13 -2.98 10.44
C LEU A 30 4.69 -2.50 10.67
N GLU A 31 4.30 -2.40 11.94
CA GLU A 31 3.29 -1.43 12.32
C GLU A 31 3.84 -0.10 11.79
N PHE A 32 3.39 0.29 10.61
CA PHE A 32 3.43 1.68 10.25
C PHE A 32 2.58 2.29 11.37
N ASP A 33 3.24 2.93 12.33
CA ASP A 33 2.62 3.87 13.26
C ASP A 33 2.08 5.01 12.39
N ILE A 34 1.03 4.71 11.63
CA ILE A 34 0.24 5.69 10.93
C ILE A 34 -0.38 6.44 12.08
N GLU A 35 0.13 7.66 12.30
CA GLU A 35 -0.39 8.54 13.33
C GLU A 35 -1.91 8.45 13.32
N PRO A 36 -2.58 8.21 14.46
CA PRO A 36 -4.03 7.98 14.49
C PRO A 36 -4.84 9.06 13.76
N ALA A 37 -4.31 10.28 13.73
CA ALA A 37 -4.85 11.39 12.94
C ALA A 37 -4.81 11.14 11.42
N ILE A 38 -3.71 10.61 10.88
CA ILE A 38 -3.58 10.23 9.46
C ILE A 38 -4.56 9.10 9.14
N GLN A 39 -4.64 8.06 9.99
CA GLN A 39 -5.57 6.95 9.78
C GLN A 39 -7.03 7.43 9.80
N ALA A 40 -7.38 8.35 10.70
CA ALA A 40 -8.71 8.95 10.77
C ALA A 40 -9.01 9.81 9.53
N ALA A 41 -8.05 10.59 9.05
CA ALA A 41 -8.19 11.41 7.85
C ALA A 41 -8.41 10.54 6.61
N TRP A 42 -7.63 9.47 6.44
CA TRP A 42 -7.79 8.52 5.34
C TRP A 42 -9.15 7.83 5.37
N ASN A 43 -9.59 7.37 6.54
CA ASN A 43 -10.90 6.74 6.69
C ASN A 43 -12.05 7.70 6.38
N THR A 44 -11.92 8.97 6.77
CA THR A 44 -12.91 10.01 6.47
C THR A 44 -13.00 10.25 4.97
N GLU A 45 -11.85 10.44 4.31
CA GLU A 45 -11.78 10.70 2.87
C GLU A 45 -12.27 9.50 2.04
N ALA A 46 -11.90 8.28 2.43
CA ALA A 46 -12.36 7.07 1.74
C ALA A 46 -13.88 6.90 1.80
N LYS A 47 -14.50 7.16 2.96
CA LYS A 47 -15.95 7.12 3.12
C LYS A 47 -16.63 8.20 2.28
N ARG A 48 -16.11 9.44 2.33
CA ARG A 48 -16.61 10.56 1.53
C ARG A 48 -16.63 10.22 0.03
N ARG A 49 -15.50 9.82 -0.54
CA ARG A 49 -15.40 9.49 -1.98
C ARG A 49 -16.31 8.33 -2.39
N ARG A 50 -16.42 7.30 -1.55
CA ARG A 50 -17.34 6.17 -1.78
C ARG A 50 -18.79 6.66 -1.85
N ASP A 51 -19.18 7.54 -0.93
CA ASP A 51 -20.55 8.01 -0.84
C ASP A 51 -20.89 8.98 -1.98
N GLU A 52 -19.95 9.82 -2.43
CA GLU A 52 -20.08 10.68 -3.63
C GLU A 52 -20.29 9.88 -4.92
N VAL A 53 -19.56 8.76 -5.07
CA VAL A 53 -19.77 7.85 -6.21
C VAL A 53 -21.14 7.16 -6.13
N ARG A 54 -21.55 6.74 -4.92
CA ARG A 54 -22.84 6.06 -4.71
C ARG A 54 -24.05 6.98 -4.86
N SER A 55 -23.92 8.25 -4.45
CA SER A 55 -24.97 9.27 -4.61
C SER A 55 -25.07 9.76 -6.05
N GLY A 56 -24.05 9.50 -6.88
CA GLY A 56 -23.96 10.01 -8.24
C GLY A 56 -23.47 11.46 -8.33
N GLU A 57 -23.09 12.07 -7.21
CA GLU A 57 -22.47 13.40 -7.14
C GLU A 57 -21.16 13.44 -7.92
N VAL A 58 -20.41 12.34 -7.91
CA VAL A 58 -19.20 12.15 -8.73
C VAL A 58 -19.41 11.01 -9.72
N GLN A 59 -19.14 11.28 -10.99
CA GLN A 59 -19.12 10.27 -12.04
C GLN A 59 -17.72 9.67 -12.19
N PRO A 60 -17.52 8.38 -11.90
CA PRO A 60 -16.22 7.75 -12.06
C PRO A 60 -15.87 7.60 -13.54
N ILE A 61 -14.57 7.62 -13.83
CA ILE A 61 -14.01 7.26 -15.15
C ILE A 61 -13.31 5.90 -15.06
N PRO A 62 -13.12 5.19 -16.19
CA PRO A 62 -12.33 3.96 -16.21
C PRO A 62 -10.90 4.17 -15.68
N GLY A 63 -10.41 3.22 -14.88
CA GLY A 63 -9.11 3.34 -14.21
C GLY A 63 -7.93 3.54 -15.16
N GLU A 64 -7.93 2.84 -16.30
CA GLU A 64 -6.89 2.98 -17.33
C GLU A 64 -6.85 4.38 -17.95
N GLU A 65 -8.03 5.00 -18.15
CA GLU A 65 -8.13 6.37 -18.65
C GLU A 65 -7.56 7.35 -17.63
N ALA A 66 -7.92 7.19 -16.35
CA ALA A 66 -7.40 8.02 -15.26
C ALA A 66 -5.87 7.95 -15.17
N LEU A 67 -5.29 6.74 -15.14
CA LEU A 67 -3.84 6.56 -15.05
C LEU A 67 -3.11 7.10 -16.28
N THR A 68 -3.71 6.98 -17.46
CA THR A 68 -3.15 7.56 -18.70
C THR A 68 -3.10 9.08 -18.64
N GLN A 69 -4.12 9.74 -18.10
CA GLN A 69 -4.11 11.19 -17.90
C GLN A 69 -3.02 11.62 -16.92
N VAL A 70 -2.86 10.91 -15.80
CA VAL A 70 -1.80 11.19 -14.80
C VAL A 70 -0.40 11.09 -15.42
N ARG A 71 -0.12 10.01 -16.15
CA ARG A 71 1.18 9.83 -16.82
C ARG A 71 1.50 10.99 -17.78
N ARG A 72 0.51 11.39 -18.59
CA ARG A 72 0.67 12.52 -19.53
C ARG A 72 0.99 13.84 -18.83
N LEU A 73 0.46 14.06 -17.63
CA LEU A 73 0.74 15.28 -16.85
C LEU A 73 2.15 15.28 -16.24
N LEU A 74 2.73 14.11 -15.96
CA LEU A 74 4.08 13.98 -15.39
C LEU A 74 5.19 14.07 -16.46
N GLU A 75 4.84 13.92 -17.74
CA GLU A 75 5.76 14.01 -18.89
C GLU A 75 5.87 15.43 -19.47
N GLN A 76 5.21 16.43 -18.85
CA GLN A 76 5.26 17.85 -19.21
C GLN A 76 6.27 18.62 -18.36
#